data_AF-A0A349DNN6-F1
#
_entry.id   AF-A0A349DNN6-F1
#
_cell.length_a   1.000
_cell.length_b   1.000
_cell.length_c   1.000
_cell.angle_alpha   90.00
_cell.angle_beta   90.00
_cell.angle_gamma   90.00
#
_symmetry.space_group_name_H-M   'P 1'
#
loop_
_entity.id
_entity.type
_entity.pdbx_description
1 polymer ?
#
loop_
_entity_poly.entity_id
_entity_poly.type
_entity_poly.pdbx_seq_one_letter_code
_entity_poly.pdbx_strand_id
1 'polypeptide(L)'
;MTTIQGNFTVNGVAFADWFNQSFRLTNPKIYSHLINAANFATLMEHIPDFTGKQEISLGEFCGHFAIMYNETGGTFSVIREMGGPKYMFEPTTWGKVTYNKAPNQLAGDQLKAWGVIASDTDVEAWNGSVYPSNASPKVQQAALRCDFYRFRGYGFNQLTWRNNYDKCMQPLLPKPIDEYTEEEFENTIKDISIACKTFHNFITQSGQAQKAISDLEKGDFTAYGMLVSGGWVSYVNNKYVPRAVGIYNALKNAQVAAKEAYAIEGMHLTPQQIKHIQQALINSGNAEATKIINDAGGADGSWGPGSESAYQLVGKSIPELLRAGGEAVNIQNTNENAVNPIAGMSTAEIKLIQQRIMNAGSSIANNGGADGHWGPASQKALDILKQVYEDLTKS
;
A
#
# COMPACT_ATOMS: atom_id res chain seq x y z
N MET A 1 16.28 8.26 -24.01
CA MET A 1 14.97 7.78 -23.51
C MET A 1 14.96 8.09 -22.02
N THR A 2 13.90 8.71 -21.49
CA THR A 2 13.82 9.02 -20.05
C THR A 2 13.67 7.70 -19.28
N THR A 3 14.56 7.47 -18.31
CA THR A 3 14.52 6.33 -17.39
C THR A 3 14.31 6.82 -15.95
N ILE A 4 13.79 5.95 -15.10
CA ILE A 4 13.47 6.21 -13.70
C ILE A 4 14.17 5.14 -12.85
N GLN A 5 14.93 5.57 -11.83
CA GLN A 5 15.74 4.69 -10.97
C GLN A 5 15.16 4.52 -9.56
N GLY A 6 13.96 5.05 -9.31
CA GLY A 6 13.29 5.01 -8.02
C GLY A 6 12.30 6.16 -7.90
N ASN A 7 12.23 6.74 -6.71
CA ASN A 7 11.46 7.96 -6.46
C ASN A 7 11.95 9.11 -7.36
N PHE A 8 11.00 9.88 -7.90
CA PHE A 8 11.29 10.94 -8.86
C PHE A 8 10.37 12.15 -8.67
N THR A 9 10.77 13.26 -9.26
CA THR A 9 10.01 14.51 -9.27
C THR A 9 9.54 14.87 -10.68
N VAL A 10 8.45 15.62 -10.76
CA VAL A 10 7.86 16.18 -11.97
C VAL A 10 7.77 17.67 -11.77
N ASN A 11 8.57 18.43 -12.53
CA ASN A 11 8.70 19.88 -12.36
C ASN A 11 9.03 20.29 -10.90
N GLY A 12 9.92 19.53 -10.24
CA GLY A 12 10.36 19.80 -8.87
C GLY A 12 9.42 19.32 -7.76
N VAL A 13 8.25 18.75 -8.10
CA VAL A 13 7.29 18.20 -7.13
C VAL A 13 7.37 16.67 -7.14
N ALA A 14 7.34 16.02 -5.97
CA ALA A 14 7.33 14.55 -5.90
C ALA A 14 6.18 13.98 -6.73
N PHE A 15 6.43 12.88 -7.46
CA PHE A 15 5.44 12.34 -8.41
C PHE A 15 4.05 12.11 -7.81
N ALA A 16 3.96 11.51 -6.61
CA ALA A 16 2.68 11.24 -5.97
C ALA A 16 1.90 12.53 -5.66
N ASP A 17 2.59 13.58 -5.21
CA ASP A 17 2.00 14.88 -4.91
C ASP A 17 1.58 15.60 -6.20
N TRP A 18 2.46 15.64 -7.20
CA TRP A 18 2.14 16.16 -8.53
C TRP A 18 0.91 15.47 -9.12
N PHE A 19 0.84 14.14 -9.00
CA PHE A 19 -0.29 13.37 -9.49
C PHE A 19 -1.57 13.76 -8.77
N ASN A 20 -1.54 13.79 -7.43
CA ASN A 20 -2.70 14.04 -6.58
C ASN A 20 -3.23 15.47 -6.66
N GLN A 21 -2.33 16.44 -6.75
CA GLN A 21 -2.65 17.87 -6.66
C GLN A 21 -2.87 18.51 -8.04
N SER A 22 -2.26 17.96 -9.10
CA SER A 22 -2.28 18.59 -10.41
C SER A 22 -2.84 17.65 -11.48
N PHE A 23 -2.18 16.52 -11.73
CA PHE A 23 -2.46 15.71 -12.91
C PHE A 23 -3.83 15.04 -12.86
N ARG A 24 -4.18 14.35 -11.77
CA ARG A 24 -5.46 13.62 -11.67
C ARG A 24 -6.68 14.54 -11.85
N LEU A 25 -6.55 15.82 -11.47
CA LEU A 25 -7.63 16.80 -11.54
C LEU A 25 -8.00 17.14 -12.99
N THR A 26 -7.09 16.91 -13.93
CA THR A 26 -7.37 17.06 -15.37
C THR A 26 -8.35 16.01 -15.89
N ASN A 27 -8.45 14.84 -15.24
CA ASN A 27 -9.41 13.80 -15.60
C ASN A 27 -9.79 12.88 -14.42
N PRO A 28 -10.60 13.38 -13.46
CA PRO A 28 -10.93 12.63 -12.23
C PRO A 28 -11.77 11.37 -12.47
N LYS A 29 -12.43 11.25 -13.64
CA LYS A 29 -13.19 10.04 -14.00
C LYS A 29 -12.29 8.87 -14.40
N ILE A 30 -11.10 9.17 -14.92
CA ILE A 30 -10.08 8.20 -15.30
C ILE A 30 -9.18 7.88 -14.08
N TYR A 31 -8.87 8.91 -13.29
CA TYR A 31 -8.04 8.85 -12.08
C TYR A 31 -8.89 9.14 -10.83
N SER A 32 -9.70 8.16 -10.45
CA SER A 32 -10.71 8.28 -9.38
C SER A 32 -10.14 8.24 -7.96
N HIS A 33 -8.89 7.87 -7.79
CA HIS A 33 -8.24 7.67 -6.50
C HIS A 33 -7.02 8.57 -6.31
N LEU A 34 -6.74 8.91 -5.06
CA LEU A 34 -5.45 9.48 -4.66
C LEU A 34 -4.39 8.39 -4.60
N ILE A 35 -3.17 8.74 -4.95
CA ILE A 35 -1.99 7.95 -4.66
C ILE A 35 -1.66 8.08 -3.18
N ASN A 36 -1.47 6.97 -2.47
CA ASN A 36 -0.77 6.99 -1.19
C ASN A 36 0.73 7.20 -1.45
N ALA A 37 1.24 8.39 -1.12
CA ALA A 37 2.61 8.79 -1.43
C ALA A 37 3.67 7.89 -0.76
N ALA A 38 3.45 7.47 0.49
CA ALA A 38 4.39 6.62 1.22
C ALA A 38 4.50 5.23 0.58
N ASN A 39 3.36 4.59 0.31
CA ASN A 39 3.35 3.26 -0.31
C ASN A 39 3.88 3.28 -1.74
N PHE A 40 3.57 4.33 -2.51
CA PHE A 40 4.16 4.52 -3.83
C PHE A 40 5.68 4.64 -3.73
N ALA A 41 6.18 5.41 -2.76
CA ALA A 41 7.62 5.56 -2.58
C ALA A 41 8.30 4.23 -2.24
N THR A 42 7.71 3.43 -1.35
CA THR A 42 8.17 2.06 -1.07
C THR A 42 8.14 1.19 -2.32
N LEU A 43 7.05 1.18 -3.11
CA LEU A 43 7.00 0.42 -4.36
C LEU A 43 8.14 0.80 -5.32
N MET A 44 8.47 2.09 -5.44
CA MET A 44 9.52 2.55 -6.36
C MET A 44 10.93 2.10 -5.93
N GLU A 45 11.16 1.75 -4.67
CA GLU A 45 12.40 1.10 -4.21
C GLU A 45 12.53 -0.34 -4.75
N HIS A 46 11.41 -0.95 -5.15
CA HIS A 46 11.32 -2.32 -5.67
C HIS A 46 11.30 -2.39 -7.21
N ILE A 47 11.74 -1.36 -7.94
CA ILE A 47 11.86 -1.42 -9.41
C ILE A 47 12.59 -2.70 -9.89
N PRO A 48 13.73 -3.11 -9.31
CA PRO A 48 14.39 -4.36 -9.70
C PRO A 48 13.51 -5.60 -9.52
N ASP A 49 12.66 -5.62 -8.50
CA ASP A 49 11.81 -6.76 -8.19
C ASP A 49 10.64 -6.91 -9.18
N PHE A 50 10.02 -5.81 -9.63
CA PHE A 50 8.87 -5.89 -10.55
C PHE A 50 9.23 -5.72 -12.04
N THR A 51 10.46 -5.30 -12.37
CA THR A 51 10.93 -5.14 -13.77
C THR A 51 12.08 -6.05 -14.15
N GLY A 52 12.86 -6.57 -13.19
CA GLY A 52 14.13 -7.23 -13.44
C GLY A 52 15.26 -6.28 -13.88
N LYS A 53 15.06 -4.96 -13.80
CA LYS A 53 15.98 -3.90 -14.25
C LYS A 53 16.28 -2.94 -13.10
N GLN A 54 17.46 -2.33 -13.09
CA GLN A 54 17.79 -1.28 -12.09
C GLN A 54 17.06 0.04 -12.36
N GLU A 55 16.64 0.25 -13.61
CA GLU A 55 15.87 1.41 -14.03
C GLU A 55 14.75 0.99 -14.96
N ILE A 56 13.65 1.75 -14.94
CA ILE A 56 12.45 1.53 -15.75
C ILE A 56 12.33 2.63 -16.80
N SER A 57 12.00 2.27 -18.03
CA SER A 57 11.72 3.28 -19.07
C SER A 57 10.44 4.06 -18.73
N LEU A 58 10.31 5.30 -19.19
CA LEU A 58 9.09 6.08 -18.95
C LEU A 58 7.82 5.35 -19.45
N GLY A 59 7.89 4.72 -20.63
CA GLY A 59 6.76 3.96 -21.18
C GLY A 59 6.40 2.75 -20.33
N GLU A 60 7.40 1.97 -19.90
CA GLU A 60 7.19 0.83 -19.02
C GLU A 60 6.60 1.26 -17.65
N PHE A 61 7.12 2.34 -17.07
CA PHE A 61 6.56 2.93 -15.84
C PHE A 61 5.09 3.28 -15.99
N CYS A 62 4.70 3.96 -17.08
CA CYS A 62 3.32 4.37 -17.29
C CYS A 62 2.38 3.18 -17.47
N GLY A 63 2.84 2.10 -18.11
CA GLY A 63 2.09 0.86 -18.27
C GLY A 63 1.87 0.15 -16.94
N HIS A 64 2.94 -0.09 -16.18
CA HIS A 64 2.88 -0.72 -14.86
C HIS A 64 2.05 0.13 -13.88
N PHE A 65 2.32 1.44 -13.81
CA PHE A 65 1.57 2.36 -12.96
C PHE A 65 0.06 2.30 -13.23
N ALA A 66 -0.36 2.29 -14.51
CA ALA A 66 -1.77 2.30 -14.86
C ALA A 66 -2.51 1.03 -14.39
N ILE A 67 -1.87 -0.14 -14.45
CA ILE A 67 -2.47 -1.38 -13.93
C ILE A 67 -2.44 -1.41 -12.41
N MET A 68 -1.30 -1.13 -11.78
CA MET A 68 -1.17 -1.16 -10.31
C MET A 68 -2.10 -0.15 -9.63
N TYR A 69 -2.26 1.04 -10.22
CA TYR A 69 -3.21 2.06 -9.76
C TYR A 69 -4.65 1.56 -9.82
N ASN A 70 -5.04 0.85 -10.90
CA ASN A 70 -6.37 0.28 -11.03
C ASN A 70 -6.62 -0.78 -9.97
N GLU A 71 -5.69 -1.73 -9.86
CA GLU A 71 -5.85 -2.90 -9.00
C GLU A 71 -5.82 -2.55 -7.52
N THR A 72 -5.02 -1.56 -7.13
CA THR A 72 -4.87 -1.17 -5.72
C THR A 72 -5.71 0.04 -5.31
N GLY A 73 -6.46 0.64 -6.25
CA GLY A 73 -7.20 1.87 -6.00
C GLY A 73 -6.29 3.04 -5.56
N GLY A 74 -5.08 3.12 -6.12
CA GLY A 74 -4.08 4.13 -5.78
C GLY A 74 -3.39 3.95 -4.42
N THR A 75 -3.72 2.91 -3.67
CA THR A 75 -3.06 2.66 -2.37
C THR A 75 -1.64 2.16 -2.51
N PHE A 76 -1.30 1.47 -3.62
CA PHE A 76 -0.03 0.78 -3.83
C PHE A 76 0.38 -0.15 -2.68
N SER A 77 -0.58 -0.57 -1.86
CA SER A 77 -0.39 -1.63 -0.88
C SER A 77 -0.59 -2.98 -1.54
N VAL A 78 0.08 -3.99 -1.00
CA VAL A 78 -0.21 -5.37 -1.38
C VAL A 78 -1.57 -5.75 -0.80
N ILE A 79 -2.57 -5.91 -1.68
CA ILE A 79 -3.94 -6.23 -1.29
C ILE A 79 -4.42 -7.51 -1.95
N ARG A 80 -5.45 -8.11 -1.34
CA ARG A 80 -6.22 -9.18 -1.96
C ARG A 80 -7.57 -8.69 -2.44
N GLU A 81 -8.15 -9.43 -3.37
CA GLU A 81 -9.53 -9.27 -3.80
C GLU A 81 -10.42 -9.28 -2.56
N MET A 82 -11.17 -8.19 -2.41
CA MET A 82 -12.07 -7.99 -1.29
C MET A 82 -13.29 -8.89 -1.43
N GLY A 83 -13.62 -9.61 -0.35
CA GLY A 83 -14.79 -10.46 -0.29
C GLY A 83 -14.61 -11.63 0.66
N GLY A 84 -15.72 -12.05 1.27
CA GLY A 84 -15.76 -13.23 2.14
C GLY A 84 -15.71 -14.54 1.34
N PRO A 85 -15.56 -15.69 2.03
CA PRO A 85 -15.51 -17.01 1.40
C PRO A 85 -16.70 -17.28 0.49
N LYS A 86 -17.91 -16.96 0.94
CA LYS A 86 -19.13 -17.06 0.13
C LYS A 86 -19.04 -16.29 -1.19
N TYR A 87 -18.54 -15.06 -1.14
CA TYR A 87 -18.39 -14.23 -2.34
C TYR A 87 -17.39 -14.84 -3.34
N MET A 88 -16.32 -15.49 -2.86
CA MET A 88 -15.33 -16.15 -3.72
C MET A 88 -15.84 -17.49 -4.28
N PHE A 89 -16.71 -18.15 -3.52
CA PHE A 89 -17.29 -19.44 -3.87
C PHE A 89 -18.45 -19.33 -4.87
N GLU A 90 -19.34 -18.36 -4.69
CA GLU A 90 -20.58 -18.27 -5.48
C GLU A 90 -20.43 -17.34 -6.70
N PRO A 91 -21.05 -17.68 -7.85
CA PRO A 91 -21.18 -16.72 -8.95
C PRO A 91 -22.11 -15.56 -8.56
N THR A 92 -21.95 -14.41 -9.20
CA THR A 92 -22.84 -13.25 -8.97
C THR A 92 -23.68 -12.93 -10.21
N THR A 93 -24.83 -12.28 -10.01
CA THR A 93 -25.71 -11.82 -11.11
C THR A 93 -25.05 -10.83 -12.06
N TRP A 94 -23.97 -10.17 -11.61
CA TRP A 94 -23.19 -9.21 -12.40
C TRP A 94 -22.06 -9.87 -13.21
N GLY A 95 -22.04 -11.21 -13.31
CA GLY A 95 -21.15 -11.95 -14.19
C GLY A 95 -19.85 -12.44 -13.56
N LYS A 96 -19.63 -12.23 -12.25
CA LYS A 96 -18.50 -12.87 -11.55
C LYS A 96 -18.68 -14.39 -11.60
N VAL A 97 -17.61 -15.10 -11.97
CA VAL A 97 -17.55 -16.56 -11.96
C VAL A 97 -17.09 -17.08 -10.60
N THR A 98 -17.48 -18.32 -10.26
CA THR A 98 -16.96 -19.03 -9.10
C THR A 98 -15.46 -19.31 -9.23
N TYR A 99 -14.72 -19.21 -8.11
CA TYR A 99 -13.34 -19.73 -8.01
C TYR A 99 -13.28 -21.22 -7.64
N ASN A 100 -14.41 -21.85 -7.33
CA ASN A 100 -14.51 -23.28 -7.01
C ASN A 100 -14.69 -24.12 -8.29
N LYS A 101 -13.75 -23.97 -9.23
CA LYS A 101 -13.73 -24.69 -10.51
C LYS A 101 -12.33 -24.71 -11.09
N ALA A 102 -12.10 -25.58 -12.08
CA ALA A 102 -10.84 -25.60 -12.82
C ALA A 102 -10.45 -24.20 -13.33
N PRO A 103 -9.17 -23.80 -13.22
CA PRO A 103 -8.00 -24.63 -12.87
C PRO A 103 -7.76 -24.81 -11.35
N ASN A 104 -8.61 -24.26 -10.49
CA ASN A 104 -8.59 -24.57 -9.06
C ASN A 104 -9.14 -25.98 -8.82
N GLN A 105 -8.63 -26.64 -7.78
CA GLN A 105 -9.21 -27.85 -7.23
C GLN A 105 -10.53 -27.53 -6.52
N LEU A 106 -11.47 -28.47 -6.56
CA LEU A 106 -12.77 -28.30 -5.90
C LEU A 106 -12.61 -28.43 -4.38
N ALA A 107 -13.38 -27.64 -3.63
CA ALA A 107 -13.25 -27.55 -2.18
C ALA A 107 -13.63 -28.85 -1.47
N GLY A 108 -14.69 -29.54 -1.91
CA GLY A 108 -15.14 -30.79 -1.31
C GLY A 108 -14.09 -31.90 -1.42
N ASP A 109 -13.44 -32.01 -2.57
CA ASP A 109 -12.36 -32.99 -2.79
C ASP A 109 -11.17 -32.73 -1.86
N GLN A 110 -10.76 -31.47 -1.73
CA GLN A 110 -9.67 -31.05 -0.82
C GLN A 110 -10.03 -31.32 0.65
N LEU A 111 -11.22 -30.92 1.08
CA LEU A 111 -11.69 -31.12 2.45
C LEU A 111 -11.80 -32.61 2.81
N LYS A 112 -12.23 -33.46 1.86
CA LYS A 112 -12.25 -34.92 2.04
C LYS A 112 -10.84 -35.49 2.15
N ALA A 113 -9.94 -35.07 1.26
CA ALA A 113 -8.54 -35.52 1.29
C ALA A 113 -7.84 -35.16 2.61
N TRP A 114 -8.22 -34.06 3.25
CA TRP A 114 -7.71 -33.66 4.57
C TRP A 114 -8.44 -34.31 5.75
N GLY A 115 -9.45 -35.16 5.51
CA GLY A 115 -10.27 -35.78 6.56
C GLY A 115 -11.12 -34.78 7.36
N VAL A 116 -11.42 -33.62 6.79
CA VAL A 116 -12.23 -32.57 7.44
C VAL A 116 -13.72 -32.89 7.31
N ILE A 117 -14.11 -33.44 6.16
CA ILE A 117 -15.44 -33.99 5.88
C ILE A 117 -15.30 -35.45 5.45
N ALA A 118 -16.37 -36.23 5.61
CA ALA A 118 -16.35 -37.66 5.29
C ALA A 118 -17.47 -38.09 4.33
N SER A 119 -18.65 -37.47 4.42
CA SER A 119 -19.81 -37.90 3.64
C SER A 119 -19.72 -37.41 2.19
N ASP A 120 -20.18 -38.22 1.24
CA ASP A 120 -20.24 -37.82 -0.17
C ASP A 120 -21.21 -36.65 -0.37
N THR A 121 -22.25 -36.53 0.46
CA THR A 121 -23.16 -35.39 0.47
C THR A 121 -22.45 -34.07 0.83
N ASP A 122 -21.55 -34.08 1.81
CA ASP A 122 -20.75 -32.89 2.13
C ASP A 122 -19.80 -32.54 0.99
N VAL A 123 -19.21 -33.55 0.35
CA VAL A 123 -18.31 -33.37 -0.80
C VAL A 123 -19.06 -32.74 -1.97
N GLU A 124 -20.24 -33.26 -2.32
CA GLU A 124 -21.10 -32.69 -3.37
C GLU A 124 -21.52 -31.26 -3.05
N ALA A 125 -21.88 -30.96 -1.79
CA ALA A 125 -22.22 -29.61 -1.38
C ALA A 125 -21.04 -28.63 -1.57
N TRP A 126 -19.84 -29.02 -1.16
CA TRP A 126 -18.62 -28.20 -1.30
C TRP A 126 -18.03 -28.20 -2.72
N ASN A 127 -18.39 -29.14 -3.59
CA ASN A 127 -18.07 -29.12 -5.01
C ASN A 127 -19.13 -28.38 -5.85
N GLY A 128 -20.24 -27.98 -5.22
CA GLY A 128 -21.33 -27.23 -5.85
C GLY A 128 -21.03 -25.75 -6.07
N SER A 129 -22.08 -25.01 -6.44
CA SER A 129 -22.04 -23.56 -6.74
C SER A 129 -22.60 -22.66 -5.64
N VAL A 130 -23.14 -23.25 -4.56
CA VAL A 130 -23.71 -22.56 -3.40
C VAL A 130 -22.83 -22.82 -2.18
N TYR A 131 -22.42 -21.77 -1.49
CA TYR A 131 -21.52 -21.88 -0.35
C TYR A 131 -22.24 -22.53 0.85
N PRO A 132 -21.75 -23.67 1.39
CA PRO A 132 -22.38 -24.38 2.51
C PRO A 132 -22.32 -23.60 3.84
N SER A 133 -23.18 -22.59 3.98
CA SER A 133 -23.15 -21.63 5.10
C SER A 133 -23.53 -22.24 6.46
N ASN A 134 -24.16 -23.42 6.44
CA ASN A 134 -24.55 -24.20 7.62
C ASN A 134 -23.48 -25.23 8.05
N ALA A 135 -22.35 -25.32 7.33
CA ALA A 135 -21.25 -26.19 7.73
C ALA A 135 -20.68 -25.80 9.10
N SER A 136 -20.13 -26.76 9.84
CA SER A 136 -19.55 -26.47 11.17
C SER A 136 -18.39 -25.46 11.08
N PRO A 137 -18.11 -24.68 12.15
CA PRO A 137 -17.00 -23.72 12.15
C PRO A 137 -15.65 -24.34 11.77
N LYS A 138 -15.39 -25.60 12.18
CA LYS A 138 -14.18 -26.34 11.81
C LYS A 138 -14.05 -26.52 10.28
N VAL A 139 -15.15 -26.85 9.61
CA VAL A 139 -15.17 -27.03 8.15
C VAL A 139 -15.03 -25.68 7.44
N GLN A 140 -15.73 -24.65 7.92
CA GLN A 140 -15.63 -23.30 7.35
C GLN A 140 -14.21 -22.74 7.46
N GLN A 141 -13.53 -22.93 8.59
CA GLN A 141 -12.13 -22.52 8.77
C GLN A 141 -11.19 -23.29 7.84
N ALA A 142 -11.39 -24.62 7.70
CA ALA A 142 -10.59 -25.42 6.77
C ALA A 142 -10.79 -24.99 5.31
N ALA A 143 -12.01 -24.58 4.94
CA ALA A 143 -12.33 -24.13 3.60
C ALA A 143 -11.57 -22.86 3.18
N LEU A 144 -11.07 -22.05 4.12
CA LEU A 144 -10.22 -20.90 3.80
C LEU A 144 -8.87 -21.31 3.20
N ARG A 145 -8.44 -22.56 3.41
CA ARG A 145 -7.24 -23.13 2.79
C ARG A 145 -7.48 -23.68 1.39
N CYS A 146 -8.74 -23.88 1.00
CA CYS A 146 -9.06 -24.39 -0.32
C CYS A 146 -8.80 -23.33 -1.40
N ASP A 147 -8.51 -23.81 -2.61
CA ASP A 147 -8.15 -22.98 -3.77
C ASP A 147 -9.10 -21.83 -4.06
N PHE A 148 -10.41 -22.07 -3.93
CA PHE A 148 -11.42 -21.05 -4.26
C PHE A 148 -11.22 -19.75 -3.46
N TYR A 149 -10.69 -19.86 -2.24
CA TYR A 149 -10.42 -18.71 -1.39
C TYR A 149 -8.95 -18.30 -1.44
N ARG A 150 -8.04 -19.29 -1.40
CA ARG A 150 -6.60 -19.06 -1.35
C ARG A 150 -6.07 -18.35 -2.59
N PHE A 151 -6.48 -18.77 -3.78
CA PHE A 151 -5.95 -18.27 -5.07
C PHE A 151 -6.86 -17.24 -5.76
N ARG A 152 -7.53 -16.41 -4.96
CA ARG A 152 -8.23 -15.22 -5.46
C ARG A 152 -7.25 -14.10 -5.79
N GLY A 153 -7.76 -12.98 -6.33
CA GLY A 153 -6.92 -11.85 -6.73
C GLY A 153 -5.95 -11.39 -5.64
N TYR A 154 -4.70 -11.20 -6.02
CA TYR A 154 -3.61 -10.81 -5.14
C TYR A 154 -2.62 -9.84 -5.79
N GLY A 155 -2.14 -8.87 -5.02
CA GLY A 155 -1.03 -8.02 -5.38
C GLY A 155 -1.36 -7.04 -6.49
N PHE A 156 -0.31 -6.60 -7.18
CA PHE A 156 -0.32 -5.45 -8.08
C PHE A 156 -1.01 -5.70 -9.44
N ASN A 157 -1.23 -6.96 -9.82
CA ASN A 157 -1.99 -7.37 -11.00
C ASN A 157 -3.23 -8.21 -10.66
N GLN A 158 -3.61 -8.31 -9.37
CA GLN A 158 -4.66 -9.22 -8.91
C GLN A 158 -4.46 -10.65 -9.46
N LEU A 159 -3.26 -11.22 -9.28
CA LEU A 159 -2.95 -12.59 -9.68
C LEU A 159 -4.00 -13.54 -9.11
N THR A 160 -4.57 -14.36 -9.99
CA THR A 160 -5.73 -15.20 -9.69
C THR A 160 -5.51 -16.58 -10.30
N TRP A 161 -6.11 -17.61 -9.71
CA TRP A 161 -6.08 -19.02 -10.14
C TRP A 161 -4.81 -19.78 -9.77
N ARG A 162 -4.96 -21.02 -9.27
CA ARG A 162 -3.87 -21.91 -8.84
C ARG A 162 -2.73 -21.97 -9.84
N ASN A 163 -3.03 -22.25 -11.11
CA ASN A 163 -2.02 -22.41 -12.15
C ASN A 163 -1.15 -21.14 -12.36
N ASN A 164 -1.69 -19.95 -12.09
CA ASN A 164 -0.92 -18.71 -12.16
C ASN A 164 -0.07 -18.53 -10.90
N TYR A 165 -0.59 -18.88 -9.72
CA TYR A 165 0.20 -18.91 -8.49
C TYR A 165 1.37 -19.91 -8.58
N ASP A 166 1.13 -21.11 -9.10
CA ASP A 166 2.16 -22.13 -9.33
C ASP A 166 3.26 -21.65 -10.28
N LYS A 167 2.91 -20.84 -11.28
CA LYS A 167 3.88 -20.30 -12.24
C LYS A 167 4.60 -19.06 -11.74
N CYS A 168 3.89 -18.15 -11.07
CA CYS A 168 4.38 -16.80 -10.81
C CYS A 168 4.86 -16.62 -9.37
N MET A 169 4.22 -17.27 -8.40
CA MET A 169 4.53 -17.10 -6.97
C MET A 169 5.30 -18.28 -6.41
N GLN A 170 4.90 -19.53 -6.68
CA GLN A 170 5.53 -20.72 -6.13
C GLN A 170 7.06 -20.75 -6.30
N PRO A 171 7.67 -20.32 -7.43
CA PRO A 171 9.12 -20.29 -7.57
C PRO A 171 9.84 -19.35 -6.59
N LEU A 172 9.11 -18.43 -5.95
CA LEU A 172 9.62 -17.46 -4.99
C LEU A 172 9.48 -17.96 -3.54
N LEU A 173 8.75 -19.05 -3.32
CA LEU A 173 8.43 -19.56 -1.99
C LEU A 173 9.43 -20.64 -1.56
N PRO A 174 9.87 -20.66 -0.29
CA PRO A 174 10.82 -21.66 0.22
C PRO A 174 10.25 -23.09 0.35
N LYS A 175 8.91 -23.24 0.29
CA LYS A 175 8.21 -24.53 0.39
C LYS A 175 7.01 -24.54 -0.57
N PRO A 176 6.44 -25.73 -0.90
CA PRO A 176 5.21 -25.82 -1.68
C PRO A 176 4.08 -24.97 -1.09
N ILE A 177 3.34 -24.25 -1.93
CA ILE A 177 2.27 -23.32 -1.56
C ILE A 177 1.13 -24.02 -0.80
N ASP A 178 0.93 -25.31 -1.07
CA ASP A 178 -0.06 -26.14 -0.41
C ASP A 178 0.30 -26.49 1.04
N GLU A 179 1.60 -26.42 1.39
CA GLU A 179 2.10 -26.66 2.76
C GLU A 179 2.00 -25.42 3.66
N TYR A 180 1.56 -24.28 3.14
CA TYR A 180 1.29 -23.11 3.98
C TYR A 180 -0.03 -23.29 4.73
N THR A 181 -0.02 -22.94 6.01
CA THR A 181 -1.26 -22.62 6.73
C THR A 181 -1.89 -21.35 6.14
N GLU A 182 -3.13 -21.05 6.51
CA GLU A 182 -3.75 -19.78 6.09
C GLU A 182 -2.91 -18.58 6.57
N GLU A 183 -2.59 -18.54 7.86
CA GLU A 183 -1.84 -17.43 8.47
C GLU A 183 -0.44 -17.26 7.86
N GLU A 184 0.31 -18.35 7.70
CA GLU A 184 1.62 -18.30 7.05
C GLU A 184 1.50 -17.74 5.62
N PHE A 185 0.48 -18.18 4.88
CA PHE A 185 0.25 -17.70 3.52
C PHE A 185 -0.08 -16.20 3.51
N GLU A 186 -1.04 -15.76 4.34
CA GLU A 186 -1.41 -14.33 4.46
C GLU A 186 -0.23 -13.44 4.84
N ASN A 187 0.65 -13.90 5.73
CA ASN A 187 1.84 -13.16 6.13
C ASN A 187 2.87 -13.11 5.01
N THR A 188 3.10 -14.24 4.32
CA THR A 188 4.05 -14.33 3.21
C THR A 188 3.66 -13.40 2.06
N ILE A 189 2.38 -13.39 1.70
CA ILE A 189 1.90 -12.58 0.59
C ILE A 189 1.77 -11.09 0.96
N LYS A 190 1.92 -10.67 2.22
CA LYS A 190 1.97 -9.22 2.53
C LYS A 190 3.32 -8.59 2.20
N ASP A 191 4.34 -9.40 1.92
CA ASP A 191 5.66 -8.92 1.53
C ASP A 191 5.62 -8.29 0.12
N ILE A 192 5.98 -7.01 0.05
CA ILE A 192 6.00 -6.25 -1.22
C ILE A 192 7.02 -6.79 -2.22
N SER A 193 8.15 -7.35 -1.78
CA SER A 193 9.12 -7.98 -2.66
C SER A 193 8.53 -9.23 -3.30
N ILE A 194 7.80 -10.05 -2.54
CA ILE A 194 7.09 -11.22 -3.09
C ILE A 194 6.02 -10.76 -4.09
N ALA A 195 5.23 -9.73 -3.78
CA ALA A 195 4.24 -9.16 -4.70
C ALA A 195 4.86 -8.65 -6.00
N CYS A 196 5.97 -7.91 -5.91
CA CYS A 196 6.69 -7.36 -7.06
C CYS A 196 7.29 -8.46 -7.94
N LYS A 197 7.98 -9.43 -7.35
CA LYS A 197 8.56 -10.56 -8.10
C LYS A 197 7.47 -11.44 -8.73
N THR A 198 6.35 -11.62 -8.04
CA THR A 198 5.19 -12.34 -8.58
C THR A 198 4.63 -11.61 -9.80
N PHE A 199 4.49 -10.28 -9.72
CA PHE A 199 4.10 -9.45 -10.85
C PHE A 199 5.09 -9.56 -12.02
N HIS A 200 6.40 -9.49 -11.74
CA HIS A 200 7.45 -9.65 -12.75
C HIS A 200 7.35 -10.99 -13.48
N ASN A 201 7.24 -12.09 -12.73
CA ASN A 201 7.08 -13.43 -13.31
C ASN A 201 5.84 -13.51 -14.21
N PHE A 202 4.73 -12.89 -13.81
CA PHE A 202 3.51 -12.84 -14.62
C PHE A 202 3.72 -12.11 -15.95
N ILE A 203 4.39 -10.95 -15.95
CA ILE A 203 4.60 -10.15 -17.17
C ILE A 203 5.77 -10.64 -18.04
N THR A 204 6.51 -11.65 -17.60
CA THR A 204 7.64 -12.23 -18.35
C THR A 204 7.44 -13.69 -18.74
N GLN A 205 6.32 -14.32 -18.34
CA GLN A 205 6.06 -15.75 -18.50
C GLN A 205 6.02 -16.27 -19.95
N SER A 206 5.92 -15.40 -20.96
CA SER A 206 5.82 -15.80 -22.35
C SER A 206 6.44 -14.77 -23.30
N GLY A 207 6.77 -15.21 -24.53
CA GLY A 207 7.23 -14.31 -25.58
C GLY A 207 6.22 -13.22 -25.95
N GLN A 208 4.91 -13.50 -25.82
CA GLN A 208 3.87 -12.48 -25.99
C GLN A 208 3.95 -11.41 -24.91
N ALA A 209 4.19 -11.82 -23.66
CA ALA A 209 4.31 -10.90 -22.54
C ALA A 209 5.56 -10.02 -22.66
N GLN A 210 6.70 -10.62 -23.04
CA GLN A 210 7.93 -9.89 -23.34
C GLN A 210 7.76 -8.89 -24.49
N LYS A 211 7.06 -9.28 -25.56
CA LYS A 211 6.74 -8.36 -26.66
C LYS A 211 5.87 -7.20 -26.18
N ALA A 212 4.86 -7.48 -25.36
CA ALA A 212 3.98 -6.44 -24.82
C ALA A 212 4.76 -5.42 -23.97
N ILE A 213 5.75 -5.86 -23.19
CA ILE A 213 6.66 -4.95 -22.47
C ILE A 213 7.48 -4.11 -23.44
N SER A 214 8.07 -4.71 -24.49
CA SER A 214 8.83 -3.95 -25.50
C SER A 214 7.99 -2.89 -26.22
N ASP A 215 6.69 -3.14 -26.39
CA ASP A 215 5.78 -2.16 -27.00
C ASP A 215 5.50 -0.96 -26.07
N LEU A 216 5.58 -1.14 -24.74
CA LEU A 216 5.51 -0.03 -23.77
C LEU A 216 6.62 0.99 -24.00
N GLU A 217 7.84 0.55 -24.33
CA GLU A 217 8.98 1.44 -24.61
C GLU A 217 8.73 2.36 -25.82
N LYS A 218 7.84 1.96 -26.72
CA LYS A 218 7.40 2.73 -27.89
C LYS A 218 6.19 3.63 -27.59
N GLY A 219 5.64 3.55 -26.38
CA GLY A 219 4.41 4.23 -25.98
C GLY A 219 3.13 3.56 -26.50
N ASP A 220 3.19 2.28 -26.92
CA ASP A 220 1.99 1.48 -27.21
C ASP A 220 1.62 0.63 -26.00
N PHE A 221 0.50 0.98 -25.37
CA PHE A 221 0.04 0.35 -24.14
C PHE A 221 -0.94 -0.80 -24.40
N THR A 222 -1.45 -0.95 -25.62
CA THR A 222 -2.61 -1.82 -25.90
C THR A 222 -2.33 -3.29 -25.62
N ALA A 223 -1.21 -3.80 -26.14
CA ALA A 223 -0.83 -5.21 -25.98
C ALA A 223 -0.62 -5.58 -24.51
N TYR A 224 0.02 -4.71 -23.74
CA TYR A 224 0.23 -4.92 -22.32
C TYR A 224 -1.09 -4.85 -21.54
N GLY A 225 -1.95 -3.87 -21.84
CA GLY A 225 -3.28 -3.80 -21.24
C GLY A 225 -4.11 -5.06 -21.47
N MET A 226 -4.07 -5.62 -22.67
CA MET A 226 -4.74 -6.89 -23.00
C MET A 226 -4.17 -8.08 -22.23
N LEU A 227 -2.84 -8.13 -22.08
CA LEU A 227 -2.17 -9.18 -21.30
C LEU A 227 -2.64 -9.18 -19.83
N VAL A 228 -2.57 -8.03 -19.16
CA VAL A 228 -2.82 -7.94 -17.70
C VAL A 228 -4.31 -7.98 -17.34
N SER A 229 -5.20 -7.68 -18.29
CA SER A 229 -6.66 -7.67 -18.06
C SER A 229 -7.37 -8.94 -18.55
N GLY A 230 -6.63 -9.99 -18.94
CA GLY A 230 -7.23 -11.22 -19.46
C GLY A 230 -8.00 -11.00 -20.77
N GLY A 231 -7.61 -10.01 -21.57
CA GLY A 231 -8.23 -9.69 -22.85
C GLY A 231 -9.53 -8.88 -22.77
N TRP A 232 -9.80 -8.19 -21.66
CA TRP A 232 -11.01 -7.36 -21.52
C TRP A 232 -10.92 -6.07 -22.34
N VAL A 233 -11.24 -6.16 -23.64
CA VAL A 233 -11.13 -5.07 -24.64
C VAL A 233 -11.77 -3.76 -24.17
N SER A 234 -12.99 -3.81 -23.63
CA SER A 234 -13.70 -2.60 -23.17
C SER A 234 -12.94 -1.90 -22.05
N TYR A 235 -12.42 -2.65 -21.06
CA TYR A 235 -11.59 -2.08 -20.01
C TYR A 235 -10.30 -1.49 -20.57
N VAL A 236 -9.63 -2.21 -21.47
CA VAL A 236 -8.37 -1.75 -22.09
C VAL A 236 -8.56 -0.41 -22.81
N ASN A 237 -9.57 -0.32 -23.66
CA ASN A 237 -9.81 0.86 -24.48
C ASN A 237 -10.37 2.05 -23.68
N ASN A 238 -11.21 1.80 -22.67
CA ASN A 238 -11.93 2.87 -21.97
C ASN A 238 -11.27 3.30 -20.66
N LYS A 239 -10.35 2.49 -20.10
CA LYS A 239 -9.71 2.74 -18.80
C LYS A 239 -8.20 2.66 -18.88
N TYR A 240 -7.65 1.49 -19.18
CA TYR A 240 -6.21 1.27 -19.05
C TYR A 240 -5.37 2.10 -20.05
N VAL A 241 -5.67 2.03 -21.36
CA VAL A 241 -4.92 2.79 -22.38
C VAL A 241 -5.03 4.30 -22.15
N PRO A 242 -6.23 4.88 -21.91
CA PRO A 242 -6.35 6.29 -21.57
C PRO A 242 -5.54 6.74 -20.34
N ARG A 243 -5.46 5.89 -19.30
CA ARG A 243 -4.61 6.16 -18.12
C ARG A 243 -3.13 6.20 -18.50
N ALA A 244 -2.65 5.15 -19.16
CA ALA A 244 -1.23 5.02 -19.48
C ALA A 244 -0.76 6.10 -20.48
N VAL A 245 -1.55 6.37 -21.53
CA VAL A 245 -1.26 7.43 -22.51
C VAL A 245 -1.32 8.82 -21.87
N GLY A 246 -2.32 9.07 -21.04
CA GLY A 246 -2.48 10.37 -20.38
C GLY A 246 -1.26 10.72 -19.52
N ILE A 247 -0.83 9.78 -18.67
CA ILE A 247 0.32 10.02 -17.79
C ILE A 247 1.63 10.05 -18.58
N TYR A 248 1.79 9.19 -19.59
CA TYR A 248 2.96 9.18 -20.47
C TYR A 248 3.15 10.53 -21.18
N ASN A 249 2.08 11.08 -21.77
CA ASN A 249 2.14 12.37 -22.45
C ASN A 249 2.45 13.52 -21.49
N ALA A 250 1.90 13.49 -20.26
CA ALA A 250 2.19 14.50 -19.26
C ALA A 250 3.65 14.47 -18.80
N LEU A 251 4.18 13.28 -18.53
CA LEU A 251 5.56 13.10 -18.07
C LEU A 251 6.58 13.34 -19.19
N LYS A 252 6.29 12.96 -20.43
CA LYS A 252 7.17 13.19 -21.59
C LYS A 252 7.46 14.67 -21.81
N ASN A 253 6.51 15.54 -21.48
CA ASN A 253 6.61 16.99 -21.64
C ASN A 253 7.08 17.71 -20.37
N ALA A 254 7.22 17.00 -19.26
CA ALA A 254 7.63 17.57 -17.98
C ALA A 254 9.14 17.39 -17.76
N GLN A 255 9.71 18.21 -16.88
CA GLN A 255 11.04 17.95 -16.34
C GLN A 255 10.93 16.79 -15.34
N VAL A 256 11.24 15.59 -15.80
CA VAL A 256 11.37 14.40 -14.96
C VAL A 256 12.82 14.29 -14.52
N ALA A 257 13.04 14.42 -13.21
CA ALA A 257 14.36 14.26 -12.61
C ALA A 257 14.29 13.23 -11.50
N ALA A 258 15.36 12.46 -11.32
CA ALA A 258 15.54 11.66 -10.12
C ALA A 258 15.31 12.56 -8.89
N LYS A 259 14.61 12.04 -7.88
CA LYS A 259 14.49 12.78 -6.64
C LYS A 259 15.89 12.81 -6.04
N GLU A 260 16.49 13.99 -5.93
CA GLU A 260 17.71 14.15 -5.15
C GLU A 260 17.37 13.76 -3.71
N ALA A 261 18.15 12.86 -3.14
CA ALA A 261 17.95 12.44 -1.76
C ALA A 261 18.11 13.67 -0.87
N TYR A 262 17.06 14.00 -0.11
CA TYR A 262 17.14 15.13 0.80
C TYR A 262 18.04 14.78 1.97
N ALA A 263 18.73 15.77 2.54
CA ALA A 263 19.64 15.57 3.66
C ALA A 263 18.94 14.99 4.91
N ILE A 264 17.62 15.14 5.00
CA ILE A 264 16.82 14.59 6.09
C ILE A 264 16.24 13.19 5.79
N GLU A 265 16.43 12.67 4.58
CA GLU A 265 15.86 11.38 4.19
C GLU A 265 16.53 10.25 4.99
N GLY A 266 15.73 9.40 5.65
CA GLY A 266 16.22 8.42 6.64
C GLY A 266 16.38 8.97 8.07
N MET A 267 16.26 10.29 8.27
CA MET A 267 16.14 10.88 9.61
C MET A 267 14.66 10.91 9.98
N HIS A 268 14.23 10.15 11.00
CA HIS A 268 12.84 10.10 11.45
C HIS A 268 12.40 11.41 12.13
N LEU A 269 12.35 12.50 11.37
CA LEU A 269 12.01 13.84 11.87
C LEU A 269 10.50 14.07 11.81
N THR A 270 9.96 14.59 12.90
CA THR A 270 8.57 15.05 12.97
C THR A 270 8.38 16.36 12.19
N PRO A 271 7.15 16.68 11.74
CA PRO A 271 6.87 17.98 11.12
C PRO A 271 7.29 19.18 11.97
N GLN A 272 7.19 19.07 13.31
CA GLN A 272 7.64 20.12 14.22
C GLN A 272 9.16 20.28 14.21
N GLN A 273 9.91 19.19 14.19
CA GLN A 273 11.36 19.22 14.03
C GLN A 273 11.77 19.83 12.68
N ILE A 274 11.02 19.51 11.61
CA ILE A 274 11.22 20.14 10.29
C ILE A 274 10.96 21.65 10.37
N LYS A 275 9.89 22.10 11.02
CA LYS A 275 9.64 23.54 11.27
C LYS A 275 10.80 24.20 12.01
N HIS A 276 11.31 23.55 13.05
CA HIS A 276 12.45 24.08 13.80
C HIS A 276 13.69 24.23 12.93
N ILE A 277 13.99 23.23 12.09
CA ILE A 277 15.10 23.32 11.14
C ILE A 277 14.86 24.45 10.14
N GLN A 278 13.68 24.54 9.53
CA GLN A 278 13.34 25.62 8.61
C GLN A 278 13.46 27.00 9.27
N GLN A 279 13.02 27.15 10.52
CA GLN A 279 13.16 28.39 11.28
C GLN A 279 14.63 28.70 11.60
N ALA A 280 15.44 27.68 11.90
CA ALA A 280 16.89 27.84 12.08
C ALA A 280 17.60 28.23 10.78
N LEU A 281 17.13 27.75 9.62
CA LEU A 281 17.61 28.16 8.31
C LEU A 281 17.25 29.63 8.03
N ILE A 282 16.01 30.05 8.33
CA ILE A 282 15.57 31.45 8.26
C ILE A 282 16.44 32.35 9.14
N ASN A 283 16.76 31.90 10.35
CA ASN A 283 17.54 32.65 11.35
C ASN A 283 19.06 32.45 11.23
N SER A 284 19.54 31.80 10.16
CA SER A 284 20.96 31.41 10.03
C SER A 284 21.91 32.59 9.80
N GLY A 285 21.38 33.76 9.46
CA GLY A 285 22.14 34.92 8.98
C GLY A 285 22.46 34.88 7.48
N ASN A 286 22.10 33.81 6.77
CA ASN A 286 22.22 33.72 5.32
C ASN A 286 20.95 34.28 4.65
N ALA A 287 21.04 35.49 4.10
CA ALA A 287 19.90 36.18 3.49
C ALA A 287 19.28 35.44 2.29
N GLU A 288 20.07 34.68 1.54
CA GLU A 288 19.59 33.89 0.40
C GLU A 288 18.79 32.67 0.88
N ALA A 289 19.30 31.94 1.88
CA ALA A 289 18.58 30.84 2.51
C ALA A 289 17.25 31.31 3.12
N THR A 290 17.24 32.46 3.81
CA THR A 290 16.01 33.08 4.34
C THR A 290 14.99 33.36 3.24
N LYS A 291 15.43 33.94 2.12
CA LYS A 291 14.56 34.24 0.99
C LYS A 291 13.96 32.95 0.40
N ILE A 292 14.80 31.93 0.17
CA ILE A 292 14.36 30.64 -0.39
C ILE A 292 13.28 30.00 0.48
N ILE A 293 13.46 29.95 1.81
CA ILE A 293 12.45 29.38 2.70
C ILE A 293 11.15 30.19 2.67
N ASN A 294 11.23 31.52 2.71
CA ASN A 294 10.05 32.38 2.69
C ASN A 294 9.26 32.24 1.37
N ASP A 295 9.97 32.22 0.24
CA ASP A 295 9.36 32.01 -1.09
C ASP A 295 8.72 30.62 -1.22
N ALA A 296 9.23 29.64 -0.46
CA ALA A 296 8.69 28.27 -0.39
C ALA A 296 7.54 28.08 0.63
N GLY A 297 7.04 29.16 1.25
CA GLY A 297 5.91 29.09 2.21
C GLY A 297 6.30 29.19 3.69
N GLY A 298 7.58 29.40 3.99
CA GLY A 298 8.08 29.59 5.36
C GLY A 298 8.35 28.29 6.11
N ALA A 299 8.36 28.36 7.44
CA ALA A 299 8.53 27.20 8.32
C ALA A 299 7.20 26.43 8.47
N ASP A 300 6.88 25.62 7.48
CA ASP A 300 5.60 24.92 7.34
C ASP A 300 5.61 23.47 7.86
N GLY A 301 6.79 22.90 8.10
CA GLY A 301 6.97 21.53 8.59
C GLY A 301 7.07 20.47 7.51
N SER A 302 7.16 20.88 6.25
CA SER A 302 7.33 20.00 5.09
C SER A 302 8.70 20.22 4.46
N TRP A 303 9.52 19.17 4.38
CA TRP A 303 10.83 19.30 3.71
C TRP A 303 10.68 19.13 2.20
N GLY A 304 10.83 20.25 1.47
CA GLY A 304 10.84 20.28 0.01
C GLY A 304 12.15 20.83 -0.56
N PRO A 305 12.21 21.07 -1.89
CA PRO A 305 13.41 21.58 -2.55
C PRO A 305 13.93 22.89 -1.94
N GLY A 306 13.02 23.80 -1.54
CA GLY A 306 13.42 25.06 -0.88
C GLY A 306 14.10 24.83 0.47
N SER A 307 13.63 23.88 1.27
CA SER A 307 14.29 23.50 2.53
C SER A 307 15.66 22.88 2.28
N GLU A 308 15.76 22.00 1.30
CA GLU A 308 17.02 21.36 0.91
C GLU A 308 18.06 22.38 0.40
N SER A 309 17.68 23.27 -0.52
CA SER A 309 18.58 24.30 -1.05
C SER A 309 19.04 25.27 0.04
N ALA A 310 18.12 25.72 0.90
CA ALA A 310 18.48 26.57 2.04
C ALA A 310 19.42 25.84 3.01
N TYR A 311 19.20 24.55 3.26
CA TYR A 311 20.08 23.71 4.07
C TYR A 311 21.50 23.64 3.51
N GLN A 312 21.64 23.33 2.21
CA GLN A 312 22.94 23.23 1.55
C GLN A 312 23.71 24.57 1.56
N LEU A 313 23.01 25.69 1.41
CA LEU A 313 23.61 27.04 1.49
C LEU A 313 24.09 27.41 2.90
N VAL A 314 23.36 26.97 3.93
CA VAL A 314 23.72 27.24 5.33
C VAL A 314 24.88 26.36 5.77
N GLY A 315 25.00 25.14 5.24
CA GLY A 315 26.14 24.25 5.47
C GLY A 315 26.27 23.74 6.91
N LYS A 316 25.21 23.86 7.72
CA LYS A 316 25.12 23.32 9.08
C LYS A 316 24.50 21.93 9.05
N SER A 317 24.91 21.05 9.97
CA SER A 317 24.29 19.74 10.11
C SER A 317 22.86 19.85 10.68
N ILE A 318 22.01 18.86 10.37
CA ILE A 318 20.64 18.80 10.90
C ILE A 318 20.59 18.86 12.44
N PRO A 319 21.45 18.15 13.20
CA PRO A 319 21.51 18.29 14.67
C PRO A 319 21.91 19.68 15.17
N GLU A 320 22.70 20.44 14.41
CA GLU A 320 23.01 21.84 14.75
C GLU A 320 21.81 22.75 14.52
N LEU A 321 21.08 22.54 13.42
CA LEU A 321 19.90 23.32 13.09
C LEU A 321 18.75 23.06 14.07
N LEU A 322 18.56 21.82 14.51
CA LEU A 322 17.60 21.48 15.57
C LEU A 322 17.92 22.20 16.89
N ARG A 323 19.21 22.25 17.29
CA ARG A 323 19.65 23.00 18.48
C ARG A 323 19.44 24.51 18.33
N ALA A 324 19.72 25.06 17.15
CA ALA A 324 19.57 26.49 16.87
C ALA A 324 18.10 26.93 16.79
N GLY A 325 17.18 26.03 16.45
CA GLY A 325 15.74 26.27 16.37
C GLY A 325 15.02 26.41 17.72
N GLY A 326 15.71 26.23 18.85
CA GLY A 326 15.16 26.45 20.19
C GLY A 326 14.85 25.18 21.00
N GLU A 327 15.12 23.98 20.47
CA GLU A 327 15.08 22.75 21.26
C GLU A 327 16.49 22.39 21.77
N ALA A 328 16.64 22.34 23.09
CA ALA A 328 17.78 21.68 23.70
C ALA A 328 17.70 20.18 23.37
N VAL A 329 18.38 19.77 22.30
CA VAL A 329 18.46 18.36 21.93
C VAL A 329 19.28 17.63 22.99
N ASN A 330 18.59 16.97 23.91
CA ASN A 330 19.19 15.92 24.71
C ASN A 330 19.39 14.74 23.75
N ILE A 331 20.48 14.75 22.97
CA ILE A 331 20.94 13.57 22.24
C ILE A 331 21.52 12.62 23.28
N GLN A 332 20.64 12.03 24.08
CA GLN A 332 20.95 10.78 24.73
C GLN A 332 20.94 9.73 23.63
N ASN A 333 22.13 9.22 23.36
CA ASN A 333 22.35 8.01 22.61
C ASN A 333 21.72 6.86 23.42
N THR A 334 20.43 6.64 23.24
CA THR A 334 19.72 5.50 23.82
C THR A 334 18.81 4.92 22.77
N ASN A 335 19.19 3.73 22.30
CA ASN A 335 18.26 2.70 21.88
C ASN A 335 17.06 2.70 22.83
N GLU A 336 15.92 3.24 22.43
CA GLU A 336 14.59 2.81 22.90
C GLU A 336 13.50 3.50 22.06
N ASN A 337 12.78 2.66 21.32
CA ASN A 337 11.62 2.99 20.49
C ASN A 337 10.43 3.47 21.33
N ALA A 338 10.41 4.73 21.77
CA ALA A 338 9.22 5.32 22.38
C ALA A 338 8.96 6.72 21.80
N VAL A 339 7.98 6.79 20.90
CA VAL A 339 7.38 8.02 20.39
C VAL A 339 6.86 8.84 21.58
N ASN A 340 7.29 10.10 21.69
CA ASN A 340 6.84 11.00 22.75
C ASN A 340 5.42 11.52 22.42
N PRO A 341 4.37 11.19 23.20
CA PRO A 341 2.97 11.55 22.91
C PRO A 341 2.56 12.83 23.65
N ILE A 342 1.75 13.67 23.00
CA ILE A 342 0.96 14.77 23.62
C ILE A 342 1.81 15.79 24.40
N ALA A 343 2.18 16.88 23.72
CA ALA A 343 3.04 17.93 24.25
C ALA A 343 2.63 18.39 25.66
N GLY A 344 3.57 18.38 26.61
CA GLY A 344 3.39 18.89 27.97
C GLY A 344 3.07 17.84 29.04
N MET A 345 2.80 16.58 28.67
CA MET A 345 2.53 15.51 29.64
C MET A 345 3.79 14.72 30.00
N SER A 346 3.91 14.34 31.28
CA SER A 346 4.91 13.39 31.74
C SER A 346 4.57 11.96 31.30
N THR A 347 5.59 11.10 31.21
CA THR A 347 5.43 9.67 30.91
C THR A 347 4.44 8.96 31.85
N ALA A 348 4.35 9.40 33.11
CA ALA A 348 3.40 8.86 34.08
C ALA A 348 1.95 9.22 33.73
N GLU A 349 1.71 10.45 33.30
CA GLU A 349 0.38 10.92 32.87
C GLU A 349 -0.06 10.26 31.56
N ILE A 350 0.88 10.09 30.62
CA ILE A 350 0.66 9.32 29.39
C ILE A 350 0.27 7.88 29.71
N LYS A 351 1.03 7.20 30.58
CA LYS A 351 0.75 5.83 30.98
C LYS A 351 -0.62 5.70 31.62
N LEU A 352 -1.02 6.69 32.43
CA LEU A 352 -2.35 6.74 33.03
C LEU A 352 -3.46 6.87 31.97
N ILE A 353 -3.27 7.72 30.96
CA ILE A 353 -4.20 7.87 29.84
C ILE A 353 -4.31 6.58 29.03
N GLN A 354 -3.17 5.99 28.66
CA GLN A 354 -3.11 4.73 27.92
C GLN A 354 -3.85 3.62 28.68
N GLN A 355 -3.63 3.53 30.00
CA GLN A 355 -4.33 2.55 30.83
C GLN A 355 -5.85 2.78 30.86
N ARG A 356 -6.31 4.04 30.87
CA ARG A 356 -7.75 4.36 30.81
C ARG A 356 -8.36 4.00 29.47
N ILE A 357 -7.66 4.26 28.35
CA ILE A 357 -8.09 3.83 27.01
C ILE A 357 -8.18 2.31 26.93
N MET A 358 -7.17 1.59 27.45
CA MET A 358 -7.19 0.13 27.51
C MET A 358 -8.38 -0.38 28.34
N ASN A 359 -8.62 0.21 29.52
CA ASN A 359 -9.75 -0.17 30.38
C ASN A 359 -11.11 0.07 29.68
N ALA A 360 -11.25 1.16 28.91
CA ALA A 360 -12.43 1.42 28.10
C ALA A 360 -12.62 0.33 27.03
N GLY A 361 -11.56 -0.01 26.30
CA GLY A 361 -11.58 -1.10 25.31
C GLY A 361 -11.92 -2.46 25.91
N SER A 362 -11.31 -2.83 27.04
CA SER A 362 -11.59 -4.09 27.74
C SER A 362 -13.03 -4.17 28.24
N SER A 363 -13.63 -3.05 28.65
CA SER A 363 -15.03 -3.04 29.10
C SER A 363 -16.00 -3.40 27.98
N ILE A 364 -15.72 -3.00 26.73
CA ILE A 364 -16.50 -3.37 25.55
C ILE A 364 -16.21 -4.83 25.15
N ALA A 365 -14.93 -5.19 25.07
CA ALA A 365 -14.51 -6.52 24.62
C ALA A 365 -15.09 -7.66 25.49
N ASN A 366 -15.15 -7.45 26.82
CA ASN A 366 -15.68 -8.45 27.75
C ASN A 366 -17.22 -8.56 27.76
N ASN A 367 -17.93 -7.66 27.06
CA ASN A 367 -19.39 -7.56 27.10
C ASN A 367 -20.04 -7.55 25.70
N GLY A 368 -19.49 -8.32 24.77
CA GLY A 368 -20.06 -8.51 23.42
C GLY A 368 -19.24 -7.89 22.29
N GLY A 369 -18.32 -6.97 22.59
CA GLY A 369 -17.45 -6.37 21.58
C GLY A 369 -18.22 -5.46 20.63
N ALA A 370 -17.82 -5.42 19.36
CA ALA A 370 -18.50 -4.66 18.31
C ALA A 370 -19.71 -5.43 17.76
N ASP A 371 -20.69 -5.72 18.61
CA ASP A 371 -21.89 -6.51 18.30
C ASP A 371 -23.07 -5.67 17.76
N GLY A 372 -22.87 -4.37 17.55
CA GLY A 372 -23.87 -3.44 17.04
C GLY A 372 -24.89 -2.96 18.08
N HIS A 373 -24.75 -3.32 19.36
CA HIS A 373 -25.67 -2.92 20.43
C HIS A 373 -25.04 -1.88 21.37
N TRP A 374 -25.77 -0.81 21.66
CA TRP A 374 -25.33 0.21 22.62
C TRP A 374 -25.81 -0.14 24.04
N GLY A 375 -24.99 -0.90 24.76
CA GLY A 375 -25.29 -1.33 26.12
C GLY A 375 -24.60 -0.50 27.22
N PRO A 376 -24.80 -0.87 28.50
CA PRO A 376 -24.14 -0.22 29.65
C PRO A 376 -22.61 -0.22 29.58
N ALA A 377 -22.00 -1.25 28.98
CA ALA A 377 -20.56 -1.33 28.76
C ALA A 377 -20.07 -0.27 27.76
N SER A 378 -20.78 -0.09 26.65
CA SER A 378 -20.49 0.95 25.64
C SER A 378 -20.62 2.35 26.23
N GLN A 379 -21.66 2.59 27.04
CA GLN A 379 -21.83 3.87 27.74
C GLN A 379 -20.68 4.15 28.72
N LYS A 380 -20.29 3.15 29.53
CA LYS A 380 -19.17 3.27 30.47
C LYS A 380 -17.84 3.56 29.77
N ALA A 381 -17.57 2.89 28.65
CA ALA A 381 -16.38 3.15 27.85
C ALA A 381 -16.37 4.58 27.29
N LEU A 382 -17.51 5.07 26.79
CA LEU A 382 -17.65 6.44 26.31
C LEU A 382 -17.38 7.47 27.42
N ASP A 383 -17.90 7.25 28.63
CA ASP A 383 -17.69 8.16 29.75
C ASP A 383 -16.21 8.21 30.19
N ILE A 384 -15.50 7.07 30.17
CA ILE A 384 -14.05 7.02 30.39
C ILE A 384 -13.30 7.82 29.33
N LEU A 385 -13.67 7.67 28.05
CA LEU A 385 -13.03 8.39 26.95
C LEU A 385 -13.31 9.90 27.00
N LYS A 386 -14.51 10.31 27.43
CA LYS A 386 -14.83 11.73 27.69
C LYS A 386 -13.96 12.29 28.80
N GLN A 387 -13.77 11.56 29.90
CA GLN A 387 -12.88 12.00 30.97
C GLN A 387 -11.43 12.13 30.50
N VAL A 388 -10.94 11.17 29.69
CA VAL A 388 -9.62 11.26 29.07
C VAL A 388 -9.51 12.50 28.20
N TYR A 389 -10.53 12.81 27.39
CA TYR A 389 -10.55 14.00 26.55
C TYR A 389 -10.56 15.29 27.36
N GLU A 390 -11.34 15.36 28.44
CA GLU A 390 -11.34 16.51 29.35
C GLU A 390 -9.98 16.72 30.02
N ASP A 391 -9.34 15.64 30.49
CA ASP A 391 -8.03 15.70 31.12
C ASP A 391 -6.95 16.18 30.13
N LEU A 392 -7.10 15.81 28.84
CA LEU A 392 -6.22 16.23 27.76
C LEU A 392 -6.43 17.67 27.28
N THR A 393 -7.56 18.29 27.62
CA THR A 393 -7.95 19.63 27.12
C THR A 393 -7.96 20.71 28.19
N LYS A 394 -7.76 20.34 29.46
CA LYS A 394 -7.62 21.26 30.60
C LYS A 394 -6.18 21.73 30.87
N SER A 395 -5.19 21.16 30.15
CA SER A 395 -3.78 21.55 30.12
C SER A 395 -3.49 22.48 28.95
#